data_AF-A0A974DFL8-F1
#
_entry.id   AF-A0A974DFL8-F1
#
_cell.length_a   1.000
_cell.length_b   1.000
_cell.length_c   1.000
_cell.angle_alpha   90.00
_cell.angle_beta   90.00
_cell.angle_gamma   90.00
#
_symmetry.space_group_name_H-M   'P 1'
#
loop_
_entity.id
_entity.type
_entity.pdbx_description
1 polymer ?
#
loop_
_entity_poly.entity_id
_entity_poly.type
_entity_poly.pdbx_seq_one_letter_code
_entity_poly.pdbx_strand_id
1 'polypeptide(L)'
;MALRQWRLFCDVNPHTFFPRCYMFSEQNEKQAFIDDFSMTAACGILKWVLRSNGKSLQNDVIPRRKKKKKARTVPEDIIVTALVVCQLHLYYSTHEDGDDLICSGIINWEQFIDDYYQVMHHGAHIQNSDKYVDYCHQLLCKLRRVNPQLDIDGEKNIWILKPRALSRGRESYHIVGCAIHVCNNSIQRKLKNAPNRHPNLPEENMWHSDEFKEYLCTIGKEQVWDSIIIPGMKKALIQTMKATQENVIYKKNSFDIFGADFMFGENFLPWLLEINLKPDIEKDTSVMEKLVPPMVEDIVRVVIDYKDDPNCDLGGFELIYKQVSASHGTEL
;
A
#
# COMPACT_ATOMS: atom_id res chain seq x y z
N MET A 1 -4.32 4.79 -14.61
CA MET A 1 -5.57 5.05 -15.37
C MET A 1 -6.38 3.77 -15.52
N ALA A 2 -5.76 2.63 -15.88
CA ALA A 2 -6.46 1.36 -16.07
C ALA A 2 -7.16 0.78 -14.82
N LEU A 3 -6.61 1.01 -13.62
CA LEU A 3 -7.22 0.58 -12.36
C LEU A 3 -8.52 1.33 -11.98
N ARG A 4 -9.00 2.25 -12.81
CA ARG A 4 -10.14 3.13 -12.50
C ARG A 4 -11.45 2.68 -13.09
N GLN A 5 -11.39 1.91 -14.17
CA GLN A 5 -12.58 1.28 -14.76
C GLN A 5 -12.86 -0.10 -14.13
N TRP A 6 -12.28 -0.39 -12.96
CA TRP A 6 -12.19 -1.74 -12.41
C TRP A 6 -13.55 -2.40 -12.13
N ARG A 7 -14.57 -1.62 -11.73
CA ARG A 7 -15.93 -2.13 -11.49
C ARG A 7 -16.60 -2.70 -12.75
N LEU A 8 -16.10 -2.36 -13.95
CA LEU A 8 -16.60 -2.90 -15.22
C LEU A 8 -15.94 -4.24 -15.60
N PHE A 9 -14.79 -4.59 -15.00
CA PHE A 9 -13.93 -5.68 -15.49
C PHE A 9 -13.51 -6.71 -14.43
N CYS A 10 -13.73 -6.44 -13.13
CA CYS A 10 -13.42 -7.40 -12.06
C CYS A 10 -14.21 -7.18 -10.76
N ASP A 11 -14.69 -8.27 -10.17
CA ASP A 11 -15.39 -8.29 -8.86
C ASP A 11 -14.46 -8.10 -7.64
N VAL A 12 -13.15 -7.87 -7.86
CA VAL A 12 -12.18 -7.76 -6.77
C VAL A 12 -11.98 -6.28 -6.38
N ASN A 13 -12.22 -5.97 -5.11
CA ASN A 13 -11.94 -4.64 -4.55
C ASN A 13 -10.44 -4.30 -4.65
N PRO A 14 -10.04 -3.27 -5.42
CA PRO A 14 -8.64 -2.93 -5.61
C PRO A 14 -7.96 -2.35 -4.38
N HIS A 15 -8.74 -1.80 -3.44
CA HIS A 15 -8.21 -1.28 -2.18
C HIS A 15 -7.65 -2.38 -1.27
N THR A 16 -7.76 -3.66 -1.65
CA THR A 16 -7.19 -4.79 -0.92
C THR A 16 -5.75 -5.12 -1.32
N PHE A 17 -5.23 -4.54 -2.41
CA PHE A 17 -3.86 -4.80 -2.89
C PHE A 17 -3.19 -3.61 -3.58
N PHE A 18 -3.88 -2.49 -3.76
CA PHE A 18 -3.32 -1.25 -4.32
C PHE A 18 -3.67 -0.07 -3.40
N PRO A 19 -2.69 0.70 -2.89
CA PRO A 19 -2.96 1.88 -2.07
C PRO A 19 -3.84 2.88 -2.82
N ARG A 20 -4.82 3.46 -2.12
CA ARG A 20 -5.78 4.40 -2.72
C ARG A 20 -5.06 5.61 -3.31
N CYS A 21 -5.56 6.11 -4.44
CA CYS A 21 -4.98 7.23 -5.15
C CYS A 21 -6.07 8.07 -5.82
N TYR A 22 -5.84 9.38 -5.94
CA TYR A 22 -6.82 10.33 -6.46
C TYR A 22 -6.24 11.18 -7.59
N MET A 23 -7.06 11.58 -8.55
CA MET A 23 -6.65 12.50 -9.62
C MET A 23 -7.26 13.89 -9.47
N PHE A 24 -6.45 14.85 -9.05
CA PHE A 24 -6.90 16.23 -8.87
C PHE A 24 -7.32 16.99 -10.14
N SER A 25 -7.20 16.38 -11.34
CA SER A 25 -7.80 16.98 -12.54
C SER A 25 -9.31 16.77 -12.63
N GLU A 26 -9.90 15.92 -11.79
CA GLU A 26 -11.33 15.64 -11.75
C GLU A 26 -11.92 16.16 -10.44
N GLN A 27 -13.01 16.93 -10.51
CA GLN A 27 -13.56 17.61 -9.33
C GLN A 27 -14.11 16.62 -8.28
N ASN A 28 -14.75 15.53 -8.72
CA ASN A 28 -15.28 14.50 -7.82
C ASN A 28 -14.16 13.79 -7.06
N GLU A 29 -13.04 13.51 -7.72
CA GLU A 29 -11.85 12.91 -7.10
C GLU A 29 -11.22 13.82 -6.04
N LYS A 30 -11.28 15.15 -6.26
CA LYS A 30 -10.81 16.11 -5.26
C LYS A 30 -11.66 16.05 -3.99
N GLN A 31 -12.99 15.97 -4.12
CA GLN A 31 -13.86 15.86 -2.94
C GLN A 31 -13.64 14.53 -2.22
N ALA A 32 -13.59 13.42 -2.96
CA ALA A 32 -13.33 12.10 -2.39
C ALA A 32 -11.99 12.04 -1.63
N PHE A 33 -10.95 12.73 -2.14
CA PHE A 33 -9.69 12.88 -1.42
C PHE A 33 -9.85 13.68 -0.12
N ILE A 34 -10.62 14.77 -0.11
CA ILE A 34 -10.83 15.59 1.09
C ILE A 34 -11.56 14.78 2.17
N ASP A 35 -12.59 14.02 1.77
CA ASP A 35 -13.36 13.19 2.69
C ASP A 35 -12.48 12.10 3.29
N ASP A 36 -11.66 11.45 2.46
CA ASP A 36 -10.74 10.41 2.88
C ASP A 36 -9.56 10.94 3.72
N PHE A 37 -9.03 12.12 3.40
CA PHE A 37 -8.04 12.81 4.23
C PHE A 37 -8.59 13.07 5.63
N SER A 38 -9.84 13.53 5.71
CA SER A 38 -10.54 13.84 6.96
C SER A 38 -10.81 12.57 7.77
N MET A 39 -11.27 11.50 7.10
CA MET A 39 -11.46 10.17 7.69
C MET A 39 -10.16 9.55 8.21
N THR A 40 -9.07 9.71 7.47
CA THR A 40 -7.74 9.20 7.84
C THR A 40 -7.21 9.93 9.07
N ALA A 41 -7.42 11.25 9.16
CA ALA A 41 -7.07 12.04 10.34
C ALA A 41 -7.87 11.59 11.58
N ALA A 42 -9.19 11.39 11.44
CA ALA A 42 -10.04 10.87 12.51
C ALA A 42 -9.61 9.49 12.99
N CYS A 43 -9.36 8.55 12.08
CA CYS A 43 -8.83 7.22 12.42
C CYS A 43 -7.47 7.33 13.13
N GLY A 44 -6.61 8.27 12.70
CA GLY A 44 -5.37 8.61 13.36
C GLY A 44 -5.57 8.93 14.84
N ILE A 45 -6.49 9.85 15.17
CA ILE A 45 -6.79 10.21 16.57
C ILE A 45 -7.20 8.98 17.40
N LEU A 46 -8.08 8.13 16.88
CA LEU A 46 -8.49 6.91 17.57
C LEU A 46 -7.31 5.97 17.84
N LYS A 47 -6.42 5.78 16.86
CA LYS A 47 -5.19 4.98 17.01
C LYS A 47 -4.23 5.59 18.02
N TRP A 48 -4.09 6.93 18.02
CA TRP A 48 -3.28 7.64 19.00
C TRP A 48 -3.78 7.41 20.43
N VAL A 49 -5.10 7.39 20.65
CA VAL A 49 -5.69 7.11 21.98
C VAL A 49 -5.29 5.72 22.46
N LEU A 50 -5.37 4.70 21.60
CA LEU A 50 -4.94 3.34 21.95
C LEU A 50 -3.46 3.30 22.32
N ARG A 51 -2.60 3.76 21.41
CA ARG A 51 -1.14 3.71 21.59
C ARG A 51 -0.68 4.47 22.83
N SER A 52 -1.20 5.68 23.05
CA SER A 52 -0.82 6.52 24.18
C SER A 52 -1.23 5.92 25.53
N ASN A 53 -2.24 5.04 25.51
CA ASN A 53 -2.70 4.27 26.66
C ASN A 53 -2.15 2.84 26.72
N GLY A 54 -1.15 2.49 25.89
CA GLY A 54 -0.49 1.18 25.92
C GLY A 54 -1.32 0.05 25.33
N LYS A 55 -2.27 0.36 24.45
CA LYS A 55 -3.11 -0.60 23.72
C LYS A 55 -2.78 -0.58 22.23
N SER A 56 -3.06 -1.69 21.56
CA SER A 56 -2.97 -1.88 20.11
C SER A 56 -4.28 -2.48 19.59
N LEU A 57 -4.59 -2.31 18.30
CA LEU A 57 -5.68 -3.05 17.64
C LEU A 57 -5.44 -4.58 17.67
N GLN A 58 -4.18 -5.00 17.77
CA GLN A 58 -3.78 -6.42 17.80
C GLN A 58 -3.68 -6.94 19.25
N ASN A 59 -4.12 -6.15 20.23
CA ASN A 59 -4.01 -6.41 21.68
C ASN A 59 -2.59 -6.55 22.23
N ASP A 60 -1.56 -6.24 21.44
CA ASP A 60 -0.19 -6.18 21.93
C ASP A 60 0.01 -5.07 22.97
N VAL A 61 0.81 -5.36 23.99
CA VAL A 61 1.19 -4.38 25.02
C VAL A 61 2.28 -3.48 24.45
N ILE A 62 1.92 -2.25 24.10
CA ILE A 62 2.89 -1.26 23.60
C ILE A 62 3.50 -0.51 24.80
N PRO A 63 4.84 -0.40 24.91
CA PRO A 63 5.49 0.37 25.96
C PRO A 63 4.98 1.82 26.01
N ARG A 64 4.48 2.25 27.17
CA ARG A 64 3.98 3.62 27.37
C ARG A 64 5.09 4.64 27.12
N ARG A 65 4.85 5.58 26.21
CA ARG A 65 5.73 6.73 26.00
C ARG A 65 5.72 7.62 27.25
N LYS A 66 6.90 7.89 27.83
CA LYS A 66 7.05 8.81 28.97
C LYS A 66 6.53 10.20 28.58
N LYS A 67 5.60 10.76 29.38
CA LYS A 67 5.06 12.12 29.19
C LYS A 67 6.21 13.14 29.21
N LYS A 68 6.38 13.91 28.13
CA LYS A 68 7.29 15.07 28.13
C LYS A 68 6.70 16.15 29.03
N LYS A 69 7.48 16.68 29.98
CA LYS A 69 7.05 17.62 31.04
C LYS A 69 6.53 18.99 30.56
N LYS A 70 6.52 19.28 29.25
CA LYS A 70 6.07 20.55 28.65
C LYS A 70 5.28 20.37 27.32
N ALA A 71 4.52 19.28 27.17
CA ALA A 71 3.71 19.10 25.96
C ALA A 71 2.45 19.98 26.00
N ARG A 72 2.16 20.68 24.89
CA ARG A 72 0.86 21.34 24.68
C ARG A 72 -0.27 20.32 24.88
N THR A 73 -1.40 20.75 25.43
CA THR A 73 -2.59 19.90 25.57
C THR A 73 -3.66 20.30 24.57
N VAL A 74 -4.38 19.31 24.05
CA VAL A 74 -5.56 19.46 23.20
C VAL A 74 -6.78 18.96 23.98
N PRO A 75 -7.95 19.65 23.93
CA PRO A 75 -9.18 19.21 24.59
C PRO A 75 -9.66 17.81 24.15
N GLU A 76 -10.46 17.14 24.98
CA GLU A 76 -11.00 15.80 24.65
C GLU A 76 -12.01 15.82 23.49
N ASP A 77 -12.54 17.00 23.12
CA ASP A 77 -13.48 17.21 22.02
C ASP A 77 -12.99 16.66 20.67
N ILE A 78 -11.67 16.66 20.43
CA ILE A 78 -11.11 16.05 19.20
C ILE A 78 -11.38 14.54 19.15
N ILE A 79 -11.39 13.84 20.29
CA ILE A 79 -11.70 12.40 20.35
C ILE A 79 -13.18 12.19 20.05
N VAL A 80 -14.04 13.00 20.65
CA VAL A 80 -15.49 12.94 20.42
C VAL A 80 -15.81 13.19 18.94
N THR A 81 -15.19 14.22 18.36
CA THR A 81 -15.33 14.53 16.92
C THR A 81 -14.86 13.38 16.05
N ALA A 82 -13.68 12.80 16.34
CA ALA A 82 -13.17 11.66 15.59
C ALA A 82 -14.08 10.42 15.68
N LEU A 83 -14.65 10.15 16.87
CA LEU A 83 -15.61 9.06 17.05
C LEU A 83 -16.87 9.27 16.20
N VAL A 84 -17.44 10.48 16.19
CA VAL A 84 -18.63 10.82 15.40
C VAL A 84 -18.35 10.66 13.91
N VAL A 85 -17.25 11.23 13.42
CA VAL A 85 -16.82 11.11 12.01
C VAL A 85 -16.70 9.65 11.59
N CYS A 86 -15.99 8.84 12.39
CA CYS A 86 -15.76 7.44 12.10
C CYS A 86 -17.05 6.59 12.16
N GLN A 87 -17.96 6.89 13.10
CA GLN A 87 -19.25 6.21 13.21
C GLN A 87 -20.16 6.51 12.01
N LEU A 88 -20.22 7.76 11.59
CA LEU A 88 -21.02 8.16 10.44
C LEU A 88 -20.49 7.54 9.16
N HIS A 89 -19.18 7.54 8.96
CA HIS A 89 -18.59 6.86 7.81
C HIS A 89 -18.93 5.36 7.77
N LEU A 90 -18.88 4.66 8.91
CA LEU A 90 -19.34 3.27 8.99
C LEU A 90 -20.82 3.13 8.62
N TYR A 91 -21.66 4.03 9.10
CA TYR A 91 -23.08 4.03 8.81
C TYR A 91 -23.33 4.18 7.30
N TYR A 92 -22.77 5.21 6.66
CA TYR A 92 -22.90 5.44 5.22
C TYR A 92 -22.24 4.36 4.36
N SER A 93 -21.16 3.74 4.84
CA SER A 93 -20.52 2.62 4.11
C SER A 93 -21.33 1.32 4.18
N THR A 94 -22.33 1.23 5.06
CA THR A 94 -23.15 0.02 5.27
C THR A 94 -24.61 0.19 4.89
N HIS A 95 -25.04 1.40 4.54
CA HIS A 95 -26.43 1.72 4.16
C HIS A 95 -26.41 2.51 2.84
N GLU A 96 -27.13 2.04 1.83
CA GLU A 96 -27.12 2.60 0.47
C GLU A 96 -27.86 3.95 0.35
N ASP A 97 -28.64 4.37 1.36
CA ASP A 97 -29.49 5.57 1.34
C ASP A 97 -29.22 6.48 2.55
N GLY A 98 -28.12 7.23 2.51
CA GLY A 98 -27.85 8.25 3.52
C GLY A 98 -27.52 9.58 2.88
N ASP A 99 -28.43 10.55 2.95
CA ASP A 99 -28.19 11.92 2.54
C ASP A 99 -26.89 12.46 3.18
N ASP A 100 -26.00 12.99 2.34
CA ASP A 100 -24.69 13.62 2.65
C ASP A 100 -24.75 14.80 3.64
N LEU A 101 -25.95 15.16 4.12
CA LEU A 101 -26.23 16.50 4.61
C LEU A 101 -26.04 16.74 6.11
N ILE A 102 -25.82 15.70 6.93
CA ILE A 102 -25.90 15.89 8.39
C ILE A 102 -24.58 16.40 9.00
N CYS A 103 -23.42 16.19 8.38
CA CYS A 103 -22.13 16.42 9.04
C CYS A 103 -21.34 17.66 8.63
N SER A 104 -21.45 18.11 7.39
CA SER A 104 -20.60 19.20 6.87
C SER A 104 -20.82 20.54 7.59
N GLY A 105 -22.00 20.74 8.20
CA GLY A 105 -22.33 21.96 8.96
C GLY A 105 -22.08 21.89 10.47
N ILE A 106 -21.80 20.71 11.04
CA ILE A 106 -21.65 20.53 12.50
C ILE A 106 -20.17 20.52 12.92
N ILE A 107 -19.30 19.98 12.06
CA ILE A 107 -17.89 19.79 12.39
C ILE A 107 -17.09 21.02 11.95
N ASN A 108 -16.41 21.66 12.91
CA ASN A 108 -15.38 22.64 12.60
C ASN A 108 -14.09 21.94 12.15
N TRP A 109 -14.00 21.66 10.85
CA TRP A 109 -12.86 20.95 10.26
C TRP A 109 -11.54 21.72 10.36
N GLU A 110 -11.56 23.04 10.31
CA GLU A 110 -10.35 23.87 10.46
C GLU A 110 -9.72 23.63 11.84
N GLN A 111 -10.52 23.74 12.90
CA GLN A 111 -10.07 23.48 14.26
C GLN A 111 -9.66 22.01 14.47
N PHE A 112 -10.43 21.05 13.93
CA PHE A 112 -10.13 19.63 14.05
C PHE A 112 -8.77 19.27 13.43
N ILE A 113 -8.50 19.78 12.22
CA ILE A 113 -7.25 19.53 11.51
C ILE A 113 -6.07 20.18 12.24
N ASP A 114 -6.22 21.41 12.72
CA ASP A 114 -5.18 22.08 13.50
C ASP A 114 -4.80 21.28 14.74
N ASP A 115 -5.79 20.86 15.52
CA ASP A 115 -5.57 20.05 16.72
C ASP A 115 -4.98 18.67 16.39
N TYR A 116 -5.43 18.04 15.30
CA TYR A 116 -4.83 16.81 14.78
C TYR A 116 -3.32 16.99 14.51
N TYR A 117 -2.91 18.07 13.85
CA TYR A 117 -1.50 18.36 13.60
C TYR A 117 -0.71 18.61 14.88
N GLN A 118 -1.32 19.30 15.86
CA GLN A 118 -0.69 19.48 17.17
C GLN A 118 -0.39 18.13 17.83
N VAL A 119 -1.32 17.18 17.78
CA VAL A 119 -1.17 15.85 18.38
C VAL A 119 -0.17 14.99 17.61
N MET A 120 -0.34 14.86 16.28
CA MET A 120 0.38 13.88 15.47
C MET A 120 1.79 14.31 15.08
N HIS A 121 2.00 15.61 14.87
CA HIS A 121 3.25 16.15 14.34
C HIS A 121 4.02 16.97 15.39
N HIS A 122 3.31 17.70 16.26
CA HIS A 122 3.96 18.53 17.29
C HIS A 122 4.02 17.89 18.68
N GLY A 123 3.46 16.68 18.84
CA GLY A 123 3.56 15.89 20.07
C GLY A 123 2.73 16.42 21.23
N ALA A 124 1.63 17.12 20.94
CA ALA A 124 0.63 17.50 21.94
C ALA A 124 -0.09 16.26 22.51
N HIS A 125 -0.65 16.40 23.70
CA HIS A 125 -1.38 15.34 24.39
C HIS A 125 -2.87 15.68 24.46
N ILE A 126 -3.74 14.70 24.18
CA ILE A 126 -5.19 14.87 24.31
C ILE A 126 -5.62 14.63 25.75
N GLN A 127 -6.42 15.53 26.33
CA GLN A 127 -6.93 15.40 27.69
C GLN A 127 -7.84 14.18 27.83
N ASN A 128 -7.84 13.56 29.01
CA ASN A 128 -8.76 12.48 29.42
C ASN A 128 -8.87 11.28 28.47
N SER A 129 -7.84 11.03 27.63
CA SER A 129 -7.90 10.03 26.57
C SER A 129 -8.12 8.60 27.08
N ASP A 130 -7.75 8.32 28.33
CA ASP A 130 -7.96 7.03 29.01
C ASP A 130 -9.44 6.63 29.08
N LYS A 131 -10.37 7.58 29.16
CA LYS A 131 -11.82 7.33 29.19
C LYS A 131 -12.36 6.74 27.88
N TYR A 132 -11.65 6.95 26.77
CA TYR A 132 -12.14 6.64 25.42
C TYR A 132 -11.52 5.38 24.80
N VAL A 133 -10.62 4.70 25.52
CA VAL A 133 -9.83 3.58 24.99
C VAL A 133 -10.72 2.47 24.42
N ASP A 134 -11.72 2.02 25.16
CA ASP A 134 -12.59 0.92 24.72
C ASP A 134 -13.47 1.33 23.53
N TYR A 135 -13.99 2.57 23.52
CA TYR A 135 -14.77 3.10 22.40
C TYR A 135 -13.94 3.18 21.12
N CYS A 136 -12.72 3.73 21.21
CA CYS A 136 -11.79 3.83 20.09
C CYS A 136 -11.42 2.44 19.56
N HIS A 137 -11.14 1.49 20.46
CA HIS A 137 -10.77 0.13 20.09
C HIS A 137 -11.91 -0.58 19.34
N GLN A 138 -13.12 -0.57 19.89
CA GLN A 138 -14.28 -1.21 19.26
C GLN A 138 -14.58 -0.61 17.89
N LEU A 139 -14.52 0.72 17.76
CA LEU A 139 -14.81 1.39 16.49
C LEU A 139 -13.73 1.09 15.44
N LEU A 140 -12.46 1.12 15.82
CA LEU A 140 -11.35 0.74 14.94
C LEU A 140 -11.45 -0.73 14.48
N CYS A 141 -11.85 -1.66 15.36
CA CYS A 141 -12.12 -3.04 14.97
C CYS A 141 -13.23 -3.17 13.92
N LYS A 142 -14.28 -2.33 14.00
CA LYS A 142 -15.35 -2.29 12.99
C LYS A 142 -14.85 -1.70 11.67
N LEU A 143 -14.15 -0.57 11.73
CA LEU A 143 -13.54 0.09 10.56
C LEU A 143 -12.58 -0.84 9.81
N ARG A 144 -11.77 -1.62 10.53
CA ARG A 144 -10.82 -2.56 9.93
C ARG A 144 -11.47 -3.60 9.02
N ARG A 145 -12.77 -3.91 9.23
CA ARG A 145 -13.51 -4.88 8.41
C ARG A 145 -13.96 -4.31 7.07
N VAL A 146 -14.14 -2.99 6.97
CA VAL A 146 -14.63 -2.32 5.77
C VAL A 146 -13.57 -1.48 5.06
N ASN A 147 -12.48 -1.14 5.76
CA ASN A 147 -11.33 -0.43 5.19
C ASN A 147 -10.08 -1.34 5.22
N PRO A 148 -9.74 -1.99 4.09
CA PRO A 148 -8.55 -2.86 4.00
C PRO A 148 -7.22 -2.13 4.20
N GLN A 149 -7.19 -0.81 4.01
CA GLN A 149 -5.97 0.00 4.11
C GLN A 149 -5.74 0.59 5.50
N LEU A 150 -6.69 0.39 6.43
CA LEU A 150 -6.63 0.99 7.77
C LEU A 150 -5.29 0.73 8.45
N ASP A 151 -4.71 -0.46 8.34
CA ASP A 151 -3.43 -0.78 8.99
C ASP A 151 -2.25 -0.02 8.34
N ILE A 152 -2.18 0.04 7.01
CA ILE A 152 -1.07 0.67 6.27
C ILE A 152 -1.10 2.20 6.28
N ASP A 153 -2.25 2.81 6.58
CA ASP A 153 -2.40 4.27 6.67
C ASP A 153 -1.58 4.90 7.82
N GLY A 154 -1.23 4.08 8.80
CA GLY A 154 -0.60 4.56 10.03
C GLY A 154 -1.48 5.62 10.73
N GLU A 155 -0.82 6.63 11.29
CA GLU A 155 -1.51 7.68 12.07
C GLU A 155 -1.25 9.09 11.58
N LYS A 156 -0.28 9.26 10.67
CA LYS A 156 0.27 10.58 10.31
C LYS A 156 -0.34 11.19 9.05
N ASN A 157 -1.25 10.47 8.39
CA ASN A 157 -1.97 10.97 7.21
C ASN A 157 -1.02 11.54 6.14
N ILE A 158 0.01 10.76 5.79
CA ILE A 158 1.05 11.15 4.83
C ILE A 158 0.59 10.75 3.43
N TRP A 159 0.63 11.70 2.49
CA TRP A 159 0.25 11.48 1.10
C TRP A 159 1.42 11.71 0.16
N ILE A 160 1.53 10.85 -0.86
CA ILE A 160 2.55 10.97 -1.90
C ILE A 160 1.94 11.69 -3.10
N LEU A 161 2.39 12.92 -3.36
CA LEU A 161 1.99 13.66 -4.56
C LEU A 161 2.91 13.30 -5.73
N LYS A 162 2.35 12.73 -6.79
CA LYS A 162 3.06 12.39 -8.05
C LYS A 162 2.66 13.39 -9.16
N PRO A 163 3.46 14.42 -9.46
CA PRO A 163 3.13 15.39 -10.51
C PRO A 163 3.15 14.75 -11.91
N ARG A 164 2.10 15.02 -12.70
CA ARG A 164 1.82 14.38 -13.99
C ARG A 164 2.89 14.64 -15.08
N ALA A 165 3.67 15.72 -14.96
CA ALA A 165 4.68 16.12 -15.94
C ALA A 165 6.06 15.42 -15.79
N LEU A 166 6.25 14.60 -14.75
CA LEU A 166 7.55 13.97 -14.42
C LEU A 166 7.52 12.43 -14.50
N SER A 167 6.50 11.86 -15.15
CA SER A 167 6.24 10.41 -15.28
C SER A 167 7.17 9.67 -16.27
N ARG A 168 8.43 10.08 -16.39
CA ARG A 168 9.46 9.43 -17.24
C ARG A 168 10.44 8.54 -16.46
N GLY A 169 10.08 8.10 -15.25
CA GLY A 169 10.95 7.25 -14.43
C GLY A 169 12.24 7.95 -13.97
N ARG A 170 12.31 9.29 -14.06
CA ARG A 170 13.44 10.08 -13.57
C ARG A 170 12.98 11.08 -12.51
N GLU A 171 13.14 10.63 -11.27
CA GLU A 171 13.38 11.40 -10.04
C GLU A 171 12.23 12.11 -9.29
N SER A 172 12.36 11.98 -7.96
CA SER A 172 11.86 12.75 -6.80
C SER A 172 10.36 12.83 -6.50
N TYR A 173 9.90 11.91 -5.66
CA TYR A 173 8.73 12.11 -4.80
C TYR A 173 9.03 13.25 -3.81
N HIS A 174 8.17 14.26 -3.72
CA HIS A 174 8.26 15.29 -2.67
C HIS A 174 7.76 14.72 -1.34
N ILE A 175 8.56 13.87 -0.71
CA ILE A 175 8.52 13.69 0.75
C ILE A 175 9.59 14.61 1.30
N VAL A 176 9.19 15.68 1.97
CA VAL A 176 10.13 16.60 2.63
C VAL A 176 10.93 15.80 3.68
N GLY A 177 12.19 15.47 3.37
CA GLY A 177 13.26 15.42 4.36
C GLY A 177 13.87 14.09 4.81
N CYS A 178 13.53 12.91 4.25
CA CYS A 178 14.24 11.67 4.62
C CYS A 178 14.33 10.65 3.48
N ALA A 179 15.54 10.44 2.95
CA ALA A 179 15.85 9.38 1.97
C ALA A 179 15.63 7.95 2.51
N ILE A 180 15.39 7.81 3.81
CA ILE A 180 15.02 6.55 4.48
C ILE A 180 13.68 6.00 3.94
N HIS A 181 12.81 6.85 3.41
CA HIS A 181 11.48 6.45 2.94
C HIS A 181 11.43 5.99 1.48
N VAL A 182 12.56 5.96 0.77
CA VAL A 182 12.60 5.63 -0.66
C VAL A 182 13.53 4.44 -0.89
N CYS A 183 13.00 3.30 -1.33
CA CYS A 183 13.80 2.09 -1.53
C CYS A 183 14.38 1.92 -2.95
N ASN A 184 14.13 2.88 -3.86
CA ASN A 184 14.55 2.74 -5.25
C ASN A 184 16.09 2.70 -5.37
N ASN A 185 16.62 1.63 -5.98
CA ASN A 185 18.06 1.40 -6.11
C ASN A 185 18.79 2.55 -6.82
N SER A 186 18.19 3.15 -7.86
CA SER A 186 18.79 4.28 -8.60
C SER A 186 19.04 5.51 -7.74
N ILE A 187 18.29 5.66 -6.65
CA ILE A 187 18.46 6.71 -5.63
C ILE A 187 19.38 6.22 -4.52
N GLN A 188 19.11 5.04 -3.96
CA GLN A 188 19.86 4.51 -2.81
C GLN A 188 21.34 4.28 -3.12
N ARG A 189 21.70 3.85 -4.34
CA ARG A 189 23.10 3.65 -4.75
C ARG A 189 23.95 4.94 -4.72
N LYS A 190 23.30 6.11 -4.85
CA LYS A 190 23.97 7.42 -4.80
C LYS A 190 24.18 7.90 -3.36
N LEU A 191 23.60 7.22 -2.36
CA LEU A 191 23.59 7.63 -0.97
C LEU A 191 24.52 6.75 -0.13
N LYS A 192 25.10 7.33 0.92
CA LYS A 192 25.89 6.57 1.90
C LYS A 192 24.96 5.98 2.96
N ASN A 193 25.21 4.72 3.29
CA ASN A 193 24.54 4.06 4.40
C ASN A 193 24.74 4.84 5.71
N ALA A 194 23.68 4.97 6.50
CA ALA A 194 23.73 5.70 7.76
C ALA A 194 24.62 4.98 8.79
N PRO A 195 25.37 5.71 9.64
CA PRO A 195 26.28 5.09 10.61
C PRO A 195 25.56 4.29 11.71
N ASN A 196 24.28 4.58 11.95
CA ASN A 196 23.42 3.87 12.90
C ASN A 196 22.54 2.79 12.23
N ARG A 197 22.89 2.36 11.02
CA ARG A 197 22.19 1.31 10.28
C ARG A 197 22.28 -0.03 11.03
N HIS A 198 21.21 -0.83 10.94
CA HIS A 198 21.19 -2.15 11.54
C HIS A 198 22.24 -3.06 10.87
N PRO A 199 23.08 -3.79 11.64
CA PRO A 199 24.22 -4.52 11.10
C PRO A 199 23.84 -5.69 10.19
N ASN A 200 22.64 -6.25 10.36
CA ASN A 200 22.18 -7.39 9.55
C ASN A 200 21.63 -6.98 8.17
N LEU A 201 21.60 -5.69 7.83
CA LEU A 201 21.14 -5.27 6.51
C LEU A 201 22.25 -5.39 5.47
N PRO A 202 21.94 -5.82 4.22
CA PRO A 202 22.95 -6.03 3.19
C PRO A 202 23.62 -4.71 2.79
N GLU A 203 24.92 -4.73 2.52
CA GLU A 203 25.69 -3.52 2.21
C GLU A 203 25.09 -2.73 1.02
N GLU A 204 24.73 -3.46 -0.04
CA GLU A 204 24.16 -2.95 -1.30
C GLU A 204 22.66 -2.60 -1.22
N ASN A 205 22.04 -2.68 -0.02
CA ASN A 205 20.61 -2.44 0.18
C ASN A 205 19.69 -3.38 -0.64
N MET A 206 20.17 -4.56 -1.01
CA MET A 206 19.42 -5.53 -1.80
C MET A 206 19.60 -6.94 -1.24
N TRP A 207 18.50 -7.69 -1.19
CA TRP A 207 18.49 -9.12 -0.90
C TRP A 207 17.89 -9.88 -2.08
N HIS A 208 18.44 -11.06 -2.35
CA HIS A 208 17.78 -12.08 -3.14
C HIS A 208 16.55 -12.62 -2.38
N SER A 209 15.58 -13.17 -3.12
CA SER A 209 14.35 -13.71 -2.51
C SER A 209 14.64 -14.82 -1.48
N ASP A 210 15.68 -15.62 -1.70
CA ASP A 210 16.09 -16.67 -0.76
C ASP A 210 16.65 -16.12 0.56
N GLU A 211 17.39 -15.00 0.52
CA GLU A 211 17.86 -14.33 1.74
C GLU A 211 16.67 -13.76 2.53
N PHE A 212 15.66 -13.24 1.83
CA PHE A 212 14.43 -12.79 2.48
C PHE A 212 13.60 -13.94 3.06
N LYS A 213 13.52 -15.10 2.39
CA LYS A 213 12.90 -16.31 2.96
C LYS A 213 13.64 -16.78 4.20
N GLU A 214 14.97 -16.78 4.19
CA GLU A 214 15.78 -17.12 5.36
C GLU A 214 15.48 -16.17 6.51
N TYR A 215 15.40 -14.86 6.26
CA TYR A 215 14.96 -13.89 7.26
C TYR A 215 13.56 -14.22 7.82
N LEU A 216 12.59 -14.60 6.98
CA LEU A 216 11.26 -15.01 7.43
C LEU A 216 11.33 -16.24 8.35
N CYS A 217 12.21 -17.20 8.09
CA CYS A 217 12.47 -18.32 9.00
C CYS A 217 13.01 -17.83 10.35
N THR A 218 13.94 -16.85 10.37
CA THR A 218 14.51 -16.33 11.63
C THR A 218 13.48 -15.68 12.55
N ILE A 219 12.37 -15.19 12.01
CA ILE A 219 11.27 -14.59 12.78
C ILE A 219 10.06 -15.53 12.96
N GLY A 220 10.18 -16.81 12.58
CA GLY A 220 9.12 -17.82 12.69
C GLY A 220 7.91 -17.54 11.81
N LYS A 221 8.15 -16.99 10.61
CA LYS A 221 7.15 -16.61 9.61
C LYS A 221 7.45 -17.23 8.24
N GLU A 222 8.19 -18.32 8.18
CA GLU A 222 8.59 -19.01 6.95
C GLU A 222 7.40 -19.30 6.00
N GLN A 223 6.24 -19.64 6.56
CA GLN A 223 5.03 -19.99 5.81
C GLN A 223 4.43 -18.81 5.04
N VAL A 224 4.71 -17.56 5.45
CA VAL A 224 4.03 -16.39 4.85
C VAL A 224 4.49 -16.14 3.42
N TRP A 225 5.68 -16.60 3.05
CA TRP A 225 6.19 -16.51 1.68
C TRP A 225 5.25 -17.21 0.69
N ASP A 226 4.99 -18.50 0.94
CA ASP A 226 4.19 -19.34 0.05
C ASP A 226 2.68 -19.18 0.26
N SER A 227 2.23 -18.85 1.48
CA SER A 227 0.80 -18.78 1.80
C SER A 227 0.18 -17.39 1.63
N ILE A 228 0.98 -16.31 1.68
CA ILE A 228 0.48 -14.93 1.65
C ILE A 228 1.14 -14.11 0.54
N ILE A 229 2.47 -13.99 0.58
CA ILE A 229 3.23 -13.05 -0.26
C ILE A 229 3.10 -13.44 -1.73
N ILE A 230 3.50 -14.66 -2.12
CA ILE A 230 3.47 -15.09 -3.51
C ILE A 230 2.04 -15.14 -4.07
N PRO A 231 1.05 -15.76 -3.41
CA PRO A 231 -0.33 -15.75 -3.88
C PRO A 231 -0.91 -14.33 -4.01
N GLY A 232 -0.60 -13.45 -3.06
CA GLY A 232 -1.06 -12.06 -3.07
C GLY A 232 -0.47 -11.25 -4.23
N MET A 233 0.83 -11.39 -4.50
CA MET A 233 1.49 -10.74 -5.64
C MET A 233 0.92 -11.25 -6.97
N LYS A 234 0.78 -12.58 -7.13
CA LYS A 234 0.14 -13.18 -8.32
C LYS A 234 -1.27 -12.64 -8.53
N LYS A 235 -2.09 -12.61 -7.46
CA LYS A 235 -3.45 -12.06 -7.52
C LYS A 235 -3.43 -10.61 -7.97
N ALA A 236 -2.61 -9.75 -7.38
CA ALA A 236 -2.53 -8.33 -7.73
C ALA A 236 -2.15 -8.12 -9.22
N LEU A 237 -1.17 -8.88 -9.72
CA LEU A 237 -0.75 -8.84 -11.13
C LEU A 237 -1.88 -9.27 -12.06
N ILE A 238 -2.52 -10.41 -11.79
CA ILE A 238 -3.63 -10.93 -12.61
C ILE A 238 -4.78 -9.92 -12.67
N GLN A 239 -5.19 -9.37 -11.51
CA GLN A 239 -6.29 -8.41 -11.49
C GLN A 239 -5.94 -7.11 -12.21
N THR A 240 -4.69 -6.67 -12.12
CA THR A 240 -4.21 -5.48 -12.83
C THR A 240 -4.23 -5.70 -14.33
N MET A 241 -3.73 -6.84 -14.81
CA MET A 241 -3.72 -7.17 -16.24
C MET A 241 -5.14 -7.30 -16.79
N LYS A 242 -6.05 -7.98 -16.07
CA LYS A 242 -7.47 -8.08 -16.46
C LYS A 242 -8.14 -6.70 -16.61
N ALA A 243 -7.88 -5.78 -15.68
CA ALA A 243 -8.43 -4.42 -15.74
C ALA A 243 -7.89 -3.58 -16.90
N THR A 244 -6.69 -3.90 -17.37
CA THR A 244 -6.03 -3.19 -18.47
C THR A 244 -6.33 -3.78 -19.85
N GLN A 245 -6.97 -4.95 -19.92
CA GLN A 245 -6.97 -5.81 -21.11
C GLN A 245 -7.49 -5.12 -22.38
N GLU A 246 -8.53 -4.30 -22.28
CA GLU A 246 -9.09 -3.56 -23.42
C GLU A 246 -8.16 -2.45 -23.95
N ASN A 247 -7.22 -2.00 -23.12
CA ASN A 247 -6.24 -0.96 -23.48
C ASN A 247 -4.92 -1.54 -23.99
N VAL A 248 -4.74 -2.87 -23.94
CA VAL A 248 -3.51 -3.53 -24.39
C VAL A 248 -3.59 -3.81 -25.88
N ILE A 249 -2.69 -3.21 -26.65
CA ILE A 249 -2.58 -3.45 -28.09
C ILE A 249 -1.84 -4.78 -28.30
N TYR A 250 -2.56 -5.80 -28.75
CA TYR A 250 -1.94 -7.06 -29.14
C TYR A 250 -1.16 -6.89 -30.45
N LYS A 251 0.10 -7.33 -30.44
CA LYS A 251 0.92 -7.46 -31.64
C LYS A 251 1.46 -8.88 -31.72
N LYS A 252 1.19 -9.55 -32.85
CA LYS A 252 1.65 -10.92 -33.10
C LYS A 252 3.18 -11.00 -32.97
N ASN A 253 3.68 -12.08 -32.37
CA ASN A 253 5.11 -12.32 -32.13
C ASN A 253 5.80 -11.18 -31.35
N SER A 254 5.07 -10.53 -30.45
CA SER A 254 5.61 -9.52 -29.55
C SER A 254 5.27 -9.91 -28.11
N PHE A 255 6.17 -9.59 -27.20
CA PHE A 255 5.99 -9.75 -25.77
C PHE A 255 6.61 -8.54 -25.07
N ASP A 256 6.14 -8.27 -23.86
CA ASP A 256 6.68 -7.22 -23.00
C ASP A 256 7.10 -7.83 -21.67
N ILE A 257 8.18 -7.30 -21.11
CA ILE A 257 8.64 -7.61 -19.76
C ILE A 257 8.29 -6.42 -18.87
N PHE A 258 7.61 -6.73 -17.78
CA PHE A 258 7.21 -5.76 -16.77
C PHE A 258 7.92 -6.07 -15.45
N GLY A 259 8.38 -5.03 -14.77
CA GLY A 259 8.74 -5.09 -13.36
C GLY A 259 7.57 -4.58 -12.52
N ALA A 260 7.28 -5.25 -11.40
CA ALA A 260 6.23 -4.83 -10.49
C ALA A 260 6.81 -4.60 -9.10
N ASP A 261 6.57 -3.42 -8.56
CA ASP A 261 7.10 -3.01 -7.27
C ASP A 261 6.04 -3.23 -6.19
N PHE A 262 6.40 -3.99 -5.17
CA PHE A 262 5.52 -4.31 -4.04
C PHE A 262 6.11 -3.81 -2.72
N MET A 263 5.22 -3.45 -1.80
CA MET A 263 5.53 -3.23 -0.39
C MET A 263 4.65 -4.14 0.46
N PHE A 264 5.15 -4.59 1.61
CA PHE A 264 4.42 -5.49 2.50
C PHE A 264 3.95 -4.78 3.76
N GLY A 265 2.70 -5.01 4.16
CA GLY A 265 2.20 -4.57 5.46
C GLY A 265 2.78 -5.41 6.61
N GLU A 266 2.51 -5.02 7.86
CA GLU A 266 2.90 -5.81 9.05
C GLU A 266 2.29 -7.23 9.07
N ASN A 267 1.18 -7.41 8.34
CA ASN A 267 0.51 -8.68 8.13
C ASN A 267 1.03 -9.46 6.90
N PHE A 268 2.15 -9.04 6.31
CA PHE A 268 2.79 -9.62 5.12
C PHE A 268 1.96 -9.53 3.83
N LEU A 269 0.81 -8.83 3.84
CA LEU A 269 0.03 -8.63 2.62
C LEU A 269 0.81 -7.75 1.62
N PRO A 270 0.94 -8.18 0.35
CA PRO A 270 1.57 -7.39 -0.69
C PRO A 270 0.66 -6.27 -1.18
N TRP A 271 1.24 -5.08 -1.32
CA TRP A 271 0.65 -3.87 -1.86
C TRP A 271 1.42 -3.46 -3.11
N LEU A 272 0.76 -3.56 -4.27
CA LEU A 272 1.31 -3.13 -5.54
C LEU A 272 1.45 -1.60 -5.55
N LEU A 273 2.65 -1.10 -5.85
CA LEU A 273 2.93 0.34 -5.91
C LEU A 273 2.96 0.84 -7.35
N GLU A 274 3.72 0.18 -8.21
CA GLU A 274 3.79 0.50 -9.63
C GLU A 274 4.16 -0.72 -10.47
N ILE A 275 3.84 -0.62 -11.76
CA ILE A 275 4.29 -1.56 -12.79
C ILE A 275 5.08 -0.74 -13.81
N ASN A 276 6.33 -1.13 -14.03
CA ASN A 276 7.27 -0.48 -14.94
C ASN A 276 7.46 -1.34 -16.18
N LEU A 277 7.24 -0.76 -17.36
CA LEU A 277 7.63 -1.37 -18.62
C LEU A 277 9.14 -1.26 -18.77
N LYS A 278 9.80 -2.35 -19.20
CA LYS A 278 11.27 -2.44 -19.31
C LYS A 278 11.94 -2.18 -17.96
N PRO A 279 11.82 -3.12 -17.01
CA PRO A 279 12.54 -3.02 -15.75
C PRO A 279 14.05 -2.89 -15.99
N ASP A 280 14.72 -2.20 -15.07
CA ASP A 280 16.17 -2.09 -15.08
C ASP A 280 16.80 -3.47 -14.80
N ILE A 281 17.70 -3.89 -15.69
CA ILE A 281 18.45 -5.16 -15.59
C ILE A 281 19.96 -4.89 -15.53
N GLU A 282 20.37 -3.66 -15.23
CA GLU A 282 21.75 -3.33 -14.89
C GLU A 282 22.23 -4.22 -13.73
N LYS A 283 23.43 -4.77 -13.87
CA LYS A 283 24.04 -5.71 -12.92
C LYS A 283 24.92 -4.95 -11.93
N ASP A 284 24.35 -3.93 -11.31
CA ASP A 284 25.08 -3.00 -10.43
C ASP A 284 25.23 -3.52 -8.98
N THR A 285 24.59 -4.64 -8.67
CA THR A 285 24.67 -5.30 -7.35
C THR A 285 24.98 -6.77 -7.54
N SER A 286 25.59 -7.39 -6.53
CA SER A 286 25.89 -8.82 -6.50
C SER A 286 24.65 -9.70 -6.66
N VAL A 287 23.47 -9.20 -6.23
CA VAL A 287 22.18 -9.87 -6.42
C VAL A 287 21.77 -9.83 -7.89
N MET A 288 21.83 -8.66 -8.54
CA MET A 288 21.46 -8.51 -9.95
C MET A 288 22.42 -9.24 -10.89
N GLU A 289 23.71 -9.29 -10.57
CA GLU A 289 24.71 -10.08 -11.30
C GLU A 289 24.37 -11.57 -11.37
N LYS A 290 23.78 -12.11 -10.29
CA LYS A 290 23.35 -13.52 -10.22
C LYS A 290 21.97 -13.75 -10.84
N LEU A 291 21.04 -12.80 -10.68
CA LEU A 291 19.65 -12.95 -11.11
C LEU A 291 19.46 -12.75 -12.62
N VAL A 292 20.13 -11.75 -13.21
CA VAL A 292 19.86 -11.33 -14.59
C VAL A 292 20.25 -12.38 -15.65
N PRO A 293 21.44 -13.03 -15.60
CA PRO A 293 21.82 -14.02 -16.62
C PRO A 293 20.81 -15.17 -16.80
N PRO A 294 20.42 -15.93 -15.75
CA PRO A 294 19.46 -17.02 -15.91
C PRO A 294 18.07 -16.51 -16.31
N MET A 295 17.63 -15.36 -15.78
CA MET A 295 16.34 -14.76 -16.17
C MET A 295 16.26 -14.49 -17.68
N VAL A 296 17.34 -13.98 -18.29
CA VAL A 296 17.38 -13.72 -19.74
C VAL A 296 17.32 -15.02 -20.55
N GLU A 297 17.99 -16.07 -20.08
CA GLU A 297 17.91 -17.40 -20.70
C GLU A 297 16.48 -17.95 -20.61
N ASP A 298 15.86 -17.89 -19.43
CA ASP A 298 14.51 -18.40 -19.21
C ASP A 298 13.45 -17.65 -20.04
N ILE A 299 13.64 -16.34 -20.26
CA ILE A 299 12.78 -15.57 -21.19
C ILE A 299 12.82 -16.18 -22.59
N VAL A 300 14.00 -16.58 -23.09
CA VAL A 300 14.13 -17.22 -24.40
C VAL A 300 13.35 -18.53 -24.44
N ARG A 301 13.43 -19.34 -23.38
CA ARG A 301 12.69 -20.60 -23.26
C ARG A 301 11.17 -20.38 -23.33
N VAL A 302 10.67 -19.35 -22.64
CA VAL A 302 9.24 -19.00 -22.64
C VAL A 302 8.76 -18.49 -24.01
N VAL A 303 9.54 -17.67 -24.71
CA VAL A 303 9.07 -17.02 -25.95
C VAL A 303 9.37 -17.81 -27.23
N ILE A 304 10.37 -18.70 -27.19
CA ILE A 304 10.78 -19.54 -28.31
C ILE A 304 10.40 -21.00 -28.04
N ASP A 305 11.02 -21.63 -27.04
CA ASP A 305 10.94 -23.09 -26.87
C ASP A 305 9.53 -23.56 -26.52
N TYR A 306 8.82 -22.83 -25.67
CA TYR A 306 7.44 -23.16 -25.26
C TYR A 306 6.45 -23.19 -26.43
N LYS A 307 6.75 -22.47 -27.52
CA LYS A 307 5.93 -22.50 -28.73
C LYS A 307 6.01 -23.85 -29.43
N ASP A 308 7.17 -24.51 -29.36
CA ASP A 308 7.44 -25.78 -30.02
C ASP A 308 7.16 -26.97 -29.08
N ASP A 309 7.46 -26.84 -27.79
CA ASP A 309 7.14 -27.82 -26.74
C ASP A 309 6.52 -27.17 -25.49
N PRO A 310 5.20 -27.29 -25.30
CA PRO A 310 4.52 -26.75 -24.11
C PRO A 310 4.95 -27.40 -22.77
N ASN A 311 5.74 -28.47 -22.78
CA ASN A 311 6.27 -29.11 -21.57
C ASN A 311 7.75 -28.78 -21.33
N CYS A 312 8.34 -27.87 -22.09
CA CYS A 312 9.74 -27.49 -21.92
C CYS A 312 9.98 -26.86 -20.54
N ASP A 313 11.23 -26.94 -20.07
CA ASP A 313 11.65 -26.30 -18.83
C ASP A 313 11.65 -24.78 -19.00
N LEU A 314 10.82 -24.08 -18.23
CA LEU A 314 10.71 -22.61 -18.25
C LEU A 314 11.64 -21.93 -17.23
N GLY A 315 12.51 -22.70 -16.57
CA GLY A 315 13.41 -22.22 -15.54
C GLY A 315 12.64 -21.59 -14.38
N GLY A 316 12.94 -20.32 -14.07
CA GLY A 316 12.28 -19.58 -13.00
C GLY A 316 10.86 -19.07 -13.31
N PHE A 317 10.37 -19.22 -14.54
CA PHE A 317 9.03 -18.73 -14.94
C PHE A 317 7.91 -19.71 -14.62
N GLU A 318 6.75 -19.16 -14.27
CA GLU A 318 5.52 -19.91 -14.01
C GLU A 318 4.34 -19.26 -14.74
N LEU A 319 3.52 -20.06 -15.42
CA LEU A 319 2.27 -19.59 -16.00
C LEU A 319 1.21 -19.41 -14.90
N ILE A 320 0.99 -18.16 -14.46
CA ILE A 320 0.05 -17.86 -13.38
C ILE A 320 -1.38 -17.57 -13.85
N TYR A 321 -1.58 -17.23 -15.13
CA TYR A 321 -2.89 -16.94 -15.69
C TYR A 321 -2.92 -17.10 -17.21
N LYS A 322 -3.97 -17.75 -17.71
CA LYS A 322 -4.30 -17.85 -19.13
C LYS A 322 -5.82 -17.81 -19.26
N GLN A 323 -6.36 -16.78 -19.91
CA GLN A 323 -7.79 -16.71 -20.18
C GLN A 323 -8.14 -17.69 -21.30
N VAL A 324 -9.14 -18.53 -21.08
CA VAL A 324 -9.69 -19.39 -22.14
C VAL A 324 -10.56 -18.53 -23.05
N SER A 325 -10.22 -18.46 -24.34
CA SER A 325 -11.09 -17.82 -25.33
C SER A 325 -12.38 -18.64 -25.43
N ALA A 326 -13.53 -18.02 -25.20
CA ALA A 326 -14.80 -18.64 -25.59
C ALA A 326 -14.76 -18.82 -27.11
N SER A 327 -14.74 -20.08 -27.56
CA SER A 327 -14.99 -20.44 -28.94
C SER A 327 -16.30 -19.80 -29.34
N HIS A 328 -16.25 -18.79 -30.23
CA HIS A 328 -17.45 -18.29 -30.87
C HIS A 328 -18.06 -19.48 -31.60
N GLY A 329 -19.16 -20.00 -31.05
CA GLY A 329 -19.99 -20.99 -31.71
C GLY A 329 -20.33 -20.44 -33.08
N THR A 330 -19.93 -21.17 -34.10
CA THR A 330 -20.37 -20.92 -35.46
C THR A 330 -21.85 -21.26 -35.47
N GLU A 331 -22.71 -20.24 -35.34
CA GLU A 331 -24.09 -20.37 -35.77
C GLU A 331 -24.06 -20.53 -37.30
N LEU A 332 -24.47 -21.72 -37.74
CA LEU A 332 -24.70 -22.08 -39.14
C LEU A 332 -25.98 -21.42 -39.66
#